data_AF-A0A9P4U853-F1
#
_entry.id   AF-A0A9P4U853-F1
#
_cell.length_a   1.000
_cell.length_b   1.000
_cell.length_c   1.000
_cell.angle_alpha   90.00
_cell.angle_beta   90.00
_cell.angle_gamma   90.00
#
_symmetry.space_group_name_H-M   'P 1'
#
loop_
_entity.id
_entity.type
_entity.pdbx_description
1 polymer ?
#
loop_
_entity_poly.entity_id
_entity_poly.type
_entity_poly.pdbx_seq_one_letter_code
_entity_poly.pdbx_strand_id
1 'polypeptide(L)'
;MFQYAIIIATVTASIIGIDAHAAPSPESYWQVSPPINYSDTLYAGWPKLKVNAEVLVYKGTEVNRTYAHHPELYHNGKRTYLQYSTSPIDEDSIGQESWLSTSTDNGLTWSKGYSILPAALLPNQTSAANYTYWCDNRIWQRALHPVAWVPIGKDHLYAVSQTTLRYCWSDNAKGTKAAGRIARRISKTGQPIGDPCWTSQNNWTSVVKFNETIYGTYGMKFCKHAVQIEDYLKKPDKVPAWGTWLYQTKLYAADDAHDMQEPTHAVWFRNKSGGYWERFWRDISGSSTISNAVWVEHTTSREGRDWYPRIEQQHGNKIFRTNIPDVGSKQHLGLLPNGDRYLVHNPRNNTEKIRQPLTIATSRGGGGTYTGIGVLRTNASTVIAPDTRKLKRPMFSYPTTILVDGKLVVSYSENKENIWVSVVDPEDLL
;
A
#
# COMPACT_ATOMS: atom_id res chain seq x y z
N MET A 1 -25.91 -29.02 72.82
CA MET A 1 -26.61 -28.11 71.89
C MET A 1 -25.54 -27.21 71.28
N PHE A 2 -24.89 -27.67 70.20
CA PHE A 2 -23.82 -26.93 69.51
C PHE A 2 -24.38 -26.42 68.18
N GLN A 3 -24.41 -25.09 68.02
CA GLN A 3 -24.96 -24.42 66.86
C GLN A 3 -23.79 -24.04 65.94
N TYR A 4 -23.67 -24.74 64.81
CA TYR A 4 -22.69 -24.43 63.76
C TYR A 4 -23.19 -23.22 62.96
N ALA A 5 -22.40 -22.14 62.99
CA ALA A 5 -22.58 -21.00 62.09
C ALA A 5 -21.87 -21.29 60.76
N ILE A 6 -22.66 -21.39 59.68
CA ILE A 6 -22.15 -21.50 58.31
C ILE A 6 -21.85 -20.07 57.83
N ILE A 7 -20.56 -19.76 57.64
CA ILE A 7 -20.12 -18.54 56.97
C ILE A 7 -20.16 -18.84 55.47
N ILE A 8 -21.15 -18.27 54.77
CA ILE A 8 -21.20 -18.28 53.30
C ILE A 8 -20.32 -17.13 52.81
N ALA A 9 -19.09 -17.46 52.40
CA ALA A 9 -18.24 -16.54 51.66
C ALA A 9 -18.73 -16.44 50.21
N THR A 10 -19.38 -15.33 49.87
CA THR A 10 -19.68 -14.97 48.49
C THR A 10 -18.39 -14.58 47.78
N VAL A 11 -17.81 -15.54 47.05
CA VAL A 11 -16.75 -15.26 46.07
C VAL A 11 -17.41 -14.56 44.89
N THR A 12 -17.30 -13.23 44.84
CA THR A 12 -17.56 -12.47 43.61
C THR A 12 -16.45 -12.78 42.62
N ALA A 13 -16.67 -13.79 41.80
CA ALA A 13 -15.87 -14.00 40.59
C ALA A 13 -16.13 -12.81 39.66
N SER A 14 -15.23 -11.82 39.67
CA SER A 14 -15.14 -10.83 38.61
C SER A 14 -14.74 -11.56 37.34
N ILE A 15 -15.72 -12.00 36.56
CA ILE A 15 -15.53 -12.38 35.17
C ILE A 15 -15.18 -11.08 34.45
N ILE A 16 -13.87 -10.79 34.34
CA ILE A 16 -13.38 -9.85 33.34
C ILE A 16 -13.69 -10.52 32.01
N GLY A 17 -14.88 -10.22 31.48
CA GLY A 17 -15.23 -10.57 30.12
C GLY A 17 -14.31 -9.76 29.21
N ILE A 18 -13.15 -10.33 28.87
CA ILE A 18 -12.33 -9.84 27.77
C ILE A 18 -13.25 -9.95 26.55
N ASP A 19 -13.77 -8.82 26.11
CA ASP A 19 -14.57 -8.77 24.90
C ASP A 19 -13.61 -9.13 23.77
N ALA A 20 -13.73 -10.36 23.24
CA ALA A 20 -12.71 -11.02 22.42
C ALA A 20 -12.41 -10.32 21.07
N HIS A 21 -12.89 -9.10 20.89
CA HIS A 21 -12.82 -8.30 19.67
C HIS A 21 -12.86 -6.78 19.99
N ALA A 22 -12.51 -6.33 21.20
CA ALA A 22 -12.18 -4.91 21.42
C ALA A 22 -10.89 -4.57 20.66
N ALA A 23 -10.75 -3.32 20.21
CA ALA A 23 -9.49 -2.89 19.61
C ALA A 23 -8.37 -2.97 20.66
N PRO A 24 -7.21 -3.58 20.33
CA PRO A 24 -6.08 -3.60 21.26
C PRO A 24 -5.59 -2.18 21.49
N SER A 25 -4.99 -1.93 22.65
CA SER A 25 -4.35 -0.65 22.89
C SER A 25 -3.16 -0.49 21.92
N PRO A 26 -2.80 0.74 21.54
CA PRO A 26 -1.71 0.94 20.58
C PRO A 26 -0.37 0.29 21.03
N GLU A 27 -0.13 0.21 22.34
CA GLU A 27 1.07 -0.39 22.94
C GLU A 27 1.03 -1.93 23.04
N SER A 28 -0.07 -2.59 22.67
CA SER A 28 -0.21 -4.04 22.79
C SER A 28 -0.28 -4.79 21.47
N TYR A 29 -0.21 -4.11 20.32
CA TYR A 29 -0.27 -4.76 19.02
C TYR A 29 0.85 -5.76 18.78
N TRP A 30 2.08 -5.48 19.21
CA TRP A 30 3.26 -6.27 18.91
C TRP A 30 3.75 -7.05 20.12
N GLN A 31 3.55 -8.37 20.13
CA GLN A 31 4.05 -9.32 21.15
C GLN A 31 4.70 -10.54 20.48
N VAL A 32 5.36 -10.30 19.36
CA VAL A 32 6.05 -11.32 18.57
C VAL A 32 7.24 -11.90 19.34
N SER A 33 7.36 -13.23 19.35
CA SER A 33 8.48 -13.96 19.93
C SER A 33 9.10 -14.93 18.90
N PRO A 34 10.44 -15.03 18.79
CA PRO A 34 11.43 -14.23 19.51
C PRO A 34 11.38 -12.73 19.11
N PRO A 35 11.90 -11.82 19.95
CA PRO A 35 12.03 -10.42 19.57
C PRO A 35 12.99 -10.26 18.39
N ILE A 36 12.92 -9.10 17.73
CA ILE A 36 13.79 -8.77 16.58
C ILE A 36 15.26 -8.93 16.95
N ASN A 37 15.99 -9.77 16.21
CA ASN A 37 17.44 -9.84 16.25
C ASN A 37 18.03 -8.84 15.24
N TYR A 38 18.46 -7.68 15.71
CA TYR A 38 19.04 -6.65 14.84
C TYR A 38 20.40 -7.03 14.22
N SER A 39 21.10 -8.01 14.78
CA SER A 39 22.36 -8.53 14.22
C SER A 39 22.14 -9.44 13.02
N ASP A 40 20.95 -10.04 12.91
CA ASP A 40 20.52 -10.81 11.74
C ASP A 40 19.81 -9.87 10.74
N THR A 41 20.60 -9.31 9.83
CA THR A 41 20.11 -8.31 8.88
C THR A 41 19.16 -8.87 7.81
N LEU A 42 19.12 -10.20 7.64
CA LEU A 42 18.33 -10.84 6.58
C LEU A 42 17.01 -11.40 7.12
N TYR A 43 17.02 -12.06 8.28
CA TYR A 43 15.83 -12.73 8.81
C TYR A 43 15.31 -12.11 10.10
N ALA A 44 16.05 -11.17 10.69
CA ALA A 44 15.69 -10.54 11.96
C ALA A 44 15.46 -11.57 13.11
N GLY A 45 16.06 -12.75 13.03
CA GLY A 45 15.89 -13.83 14.01
C GLY A 45 14.63 -14.68 13.86
N TRP A 46 13.88 -14.52 12.76
CA TRP A 46 12.63 -15.26 12.52
C TRP A 46 12.76 -16.32 11.42
N PRO A 47 11.95 -17.39 11.47
CA PRO A 47 11.98 -18.43 10.45
C PRO A 47 11.49 -17.91 9.09
N LYS A 48 12.01 -18.49 8.00
CA LYS A 48 11.43 -18.32 6.66
C LYS A 48 10.09 -19.04 6.60
N LEU A 49 9.07 -18.37 6.06
CA LEU A 49 7.79 -18.99 5.76
C LEU A 49 7.94 -19.99 4.62
N LYS A 50 7.13 -21.06 4.67
CA LYS A 50 6.94 -21.92 3.51
C LYS A 50 6.11 -21.17 2.47
N VAL A 51 6.67 -21.06 1.28
CA VAL A 51 6.08 -20.35 0.13
C VAL A 51 5.81 -21.35 -0.97
N ASN A 52 4.60 -21.34 -1.54
CA ASN A 52 4.25 -22.22 -2.65
C ASN A 52 4.94 -21.78 -3.94
N ALA A 53 5.11 -20.46 -4.13
CA ALA A 53 5.85 -19.90 -5.26
C ALA A 53 6.41 -18.51 -4.92
N GLU A 54 7.55 -18.19 -5.53
CA GLU A 54 8.15 -16.85 -5.56
C GLU A 54 8.44 -16.52 -7.03
N VAL A 55 7.60 -15.69 -7.66
CA VAL A 55 7.57 -15.48 -9.10
C VAL A 55 8.02 -14.07 -9.45
N LEU A 56 9.05 -13.97 -10.28
CA LEU A 56 9.48 -12.71 -10.88
C LEU A 56 8.54 -12.35 -12.02
N VAL A 57 7.69 -11.35 -11.82
CA VAL A 57 6.69 -10.92 -12.81
C VAL A 57 7.28 -9.94 -13.81
N TYR A 58 8.19 -9.09 -13.33
CA TYR A 58 8.79 -8.02 -14.11
C TYR A 58 10.23 -7.80 -13.68
N LYS A 59 11.15 -7.84 -14.65
CA LYS A 59 12.57 -7.54 -14.46
C LYS A 59 12.96 -6.27 -15.22
N GLY A 60 13.20 -5.18 -14.49
CA GLY A 60 13.36 -3.85 -15.09
C GLY A 60 14.54 -3.73 -16.06
N THR A 61 15.64 -4.43 -15.76
CA THR A 61 16.85 -4.44 -16.60
C THR A 61 16.64 -5.10 -17.97
N GLU A 62 15.73 -6.06 -18.11
CA GLU A 62 15.48 -6.76 -19.38
C GLU A 62 14.64 -5.93 -20.37
N VAL A 63 13.97 -4.89 -19.89
CA VAL A 63 13.12 -4.02 -20.70
C VAL A 63 13.58 -2.56 -20.71
N ASN A 64 14.82 -2.31 -20.23
CA ASN A 64 15.43 -0.98 -20.14
C ASN A 64 14.56 0.04 -19.39
N ARG A 65 13.92 -0.41 -18.32
CA ARG A 65 13.09 0.42 -17.43
C ARG A 65 13.32 0.01 -15.99
N THR A 66 14.37 0.57 -15.43
CA THR A 66 15.01 0.09 -14.20
C THR A 66 14.36 0.62 -12.92
N TYR A 67 13.27 1.37 -13.03
CA TYR A 67 12.39 1.65 -11.91
C TYR A 67 11.09 0.85 -12.08
N ALA A 68 10.69 0.11 -11.05
CA ALA A 68 9.37 -0.50 -10.94
C ALA A 68 8.90 -0.57 -9.50
N HIS A 69 7.65 -0.14 -9.26
CA HIS A 69 7.08 -0.04 -7.92
C HIS A 69 5.55 0.01 -7.93
N HIS A 70 4.95 0.22 -6.76
CA HIS A 70 3.51 0.41 -6.57
C HIS A 70 2.65 -0.74 -7.13
N PRO A 71 2.90 -2.00 -6.75
CA PRO A 71 2.11 -3.13 -7.26
C PRO A 71 0.72 -3.18 -6.58
N GLU A 72 -0.34 -3.32 -7.37
CA GLU A 72 -1.74 -3.40 -6.92
C GLU A 72 -2.44 -4.61 -7.57
N LEU A 73 -2.95 -5.50 -6.71
CA LEU A 73 -3.59 -6.77 -7.10
C LEU A 73 -5.11 -6.66 -7.16
N TYR A 74 -5.71 -7.43 -8.07
CA TYR A 74 -7.15 -7.67 -8.10
C TYR A 74 -7.44 -9.05 -8.69
N HIS A 75 -8.50 -9.71 -8.21
CA HIS A 75 -8.94 -10.98 -8.74
C HIS A 75 -10.46 -10.97 -8.96
N ASN A 76 -10.90 -11.50 -10.11
CA ASN A 76 -12.32 -11.50 -10.51
C ASN A 76 -13.00 -12.88 -10.43
N GLY A 77 -12.36 -13.86 -9.79
CA GLY A 77 -12.80 -15.25 -9.72
C GLY A 77 -12.26 -16.15 -10.84
N LYS A 78 -11.55 -15.59 -11.82
CA LYS A 78 -10.96 -16.36 -12.94
C LYS A 78 -9.55 -15.91 -13.31
N ARG A 79 -9.27 -14.61 -13.18
CA ARG A 79 -8.01 -13.99 -13.55
C ARG A 79 -7.57 -13.06 -12.44
N THR A 80 -6.28 -13.12 -12.15
CA THR A 80 -5.59 -12.17 -11.29
C THR A 80 -4.92 -11.12 -12.16
N TYR A 81 -5.06 -9.86 -11.76
CA TYR A 81 -4.53 -8.69 -12.43
C TYR A 81 -3.53 -8.02 -11.50
N LEU A 82 -2.39 -7.64 -12.03
CA LEU A 82 -1.33 -6.92 -11.31
C LEU A 82 -0.99 -5.66 -12.08
N GLN A 83 -1.39 -4.53 -11.52
CA GLN A 83 -1.00 -3.21 -12.00
C GLN A 83 0.27 -2.78 -11.26
N TYR A 84 1.22 -2.16 -11.95
CA TYR A 84 2.42 -1.61 -11.31
C TYR A 84 2.94 -0.41 -12.12
N SER A 85 3.70 0.45 -11.47
CA SER A 85 4.38 1.55 -12.15
C SER A 85 5.75 1.12 -12.62
N THR A 86 6.19 1.66 -13.74
CA THR A 86 7.59 1.54 -14.18
C THR A 86 8.03 2.82 -14.89
N SER A 87 9.30 3.18 -14.73
CA SER A 87 9.95 4.29 -15.44
C SER A 87 11.32 3.85 -15.97
N PRO A 88 11.91 4.58 -16.93
CA PRO A 88 13.24 4.26 -17.46
C PRO A 88 14.34 4.12 -16.39
N ILE A 89 14.36 5.03 -15.42
CA ILE A 89 15.47 5.12 -14.44
C ILE A 89 14.96 5.39 -13.03
N ASP A 90 14.21 6.48 -12.83
CA ASP A 90 13.94 7.07 -11.51
C ASP A 90 12.47 7.04 -11.09
N GLU A 91 12.26 6.94 -9.79
CA GLU A 91 10.96 7.12 -9.14
C GLU A 91 10.40 8.53 -9.34
N ASP A 92 9.10 8.65 -9.61
CA ASP A 92 8.39 9.92 -9.81
C ASP A 92 8.91 10.77 -10.97
N SER A 93 9.60 10.14 -11.92
CA SER A 93 10.16 10.79 -13.10
C SER A 93 9.18 10.85 -14.26
N ILE A 94 9.40 11.81 -15.15
CA ILE A 94 8.82 11.79 -16.49
C ILE A 94 9.21 10.49 -17.18
N GLY A 95 8.26 9.91 -17.92
CA GLY A 95 8.39 8.59 -18.53
C GLY A 95 7.83 7.46 -17.67
N GLN A 96 7.40 7.74 -16.43
CA GLN A 96 6.72 6.74 -15.61
C GLN A 96 5.30 6.44 -16.11
N GLU A 97 5.00 5.16 -16.22
CA GLU A 97 3.76 4.60 -16.78
C GLU A 97 3.08 3.67 -15.80
N SER A 98 1.81 3.35 -16.05
CA SER A 98 1.15 2.21 -15.41
C SER A 98 1.11 1.01 -16.35
N TRP A 99 1.63 -0.11 -15.88
CA TRP A 99 1.72 -1.37 -16.59
C TRP A 99 0.80 -2.43 -15.99
N LEU A 100 0.49 -3.45 -16.79
CA LEU A 100 -0.38 -4.56 -16.41
C LEU A 100 0.26 -5.90 -16.77
N SER A 101 0.25 -6.82 -15.81
CA SER A 101 0.45 -8.26 -16.01
C SER A 101 -0.75 -9.03 -15.46
N THR A 102 -1.04 -10.23 -15.99
CA THR A 102 -2.16 -11.05 -15.53
C THR A 102 -1.77 -12.51 -15.36
N SER A 103 -2.50 -13.22 -14.49
CA SER A 103 -2.34 -14.65 -14.22
C SER A 103 -3.71 -15.35 -14.26
N THR A 104 -3.73 -16.59 -14.74
CA THR A 104 -4.93 -17.47 -14.78
C THR A 104 -4.77 -18.73 -13.93
N ASP A 105 -3.68 -18.83 -13.19
CA ASP A 105 -3.27 -19.99 -12.41
C ASP A 105 -2.87 -19.57 -11.00
N ASN A 106 -3.68 -18.69 -10.40
CA ASN A 106 -3.57 -18.29 -9.00
C ASN A 106 -2.24 -17.60 -8.63
N GLY A 107 -1.64 -16.90 -9.59
CA GLY A 107 -0.41 -16.13 -9.38
C GLY A 107 0.88 -16.93 -9.59
N LEU A 108 0.79 -18.18 -10.08
CA LEU A 108 1.94 -19.05 -10.33
C LEU A 108 2.68 -18.70 -11.62
N THR A 109 1.97 -18.26 -12.66
CA THR A 109 2.57 -17.72 -13.89
C THR A 109 1.91 -16.40 -14.30
N TRP A 110 2.67 -15.56 -14.99
CA TRP A 110 2.24 -14.21 -15.35
C TRP A 110 2.52 -13.88 -16.81
N SER A 111 1.59 -13.17 -17.43
CA SER A 111 1.78 -12.60 -18.76
C SER A 111 2.86 -11.53 -18.75
N LYS A 112 3.54 -11.35 -19.89
CA LYS A 112 4.42 -10.20 -20.12
C LYS A 112 3.67 -8.90 -19.84
N GLY A 113 4.34 -8.00 -19.13
CA GLY A 113 3.82 -6.67 -18.82
C GLY A 113 3.72 -5.77 -20.04
N TYR A 114 2.71 -4.90 -20.07
CA TYR A 114 2.60 -3.82 -21.06
C TYR A 114 1.92 -2.59 -20.46
N SER A 115 2.16 -1.44 -21.08
CA SER A 115 1.59 -0.15 -20.68
C SER A 115 0.08 -0.10 -20.92
N ILE A 116 -0.67 0.29 -19.87
CA ILE A 116 -2.11 0.55 -19.94
C ILE A 116 -2.44 2.03 -19.70
N LEU A 117 -1.53 2.78 -19.09
CA LEU A 117 -1.59 4.24 -18.97
C LEU A 117 -0.20 4.79 -19.37
N PRO A 118 -0.07 5.37 -20.57
CA PRO A 118 1.21 5.79 -21.13
C PRO A 118 1.75 7.06 -20.46
N ALA A 119 3.04 7.35 -20.67
CA ALA A 119 3.70 8.47 -20.04
C ALA A 119 3.14 9.82 -20.53
N ALA A 120 3.01 10.78 -19.61
CA ALA A 120 2.52 12.13 -19.91
C ALA A 120 3.64 13.05 -20.43
N LEU A 121 4.20 12.71 -21.60
CA LEU A 121 5.23 13.50 -22.27
C LEU A 121 4.60 14.69 -22.99
N LEU A 122 5.24 15.86 -22.88
CA LEU A 122 4.94 17.01 -23.74
C LEU A 122 5.57 16.81 -25.14
N PRO A 123 5.11 17.54 -26.17
CA PRO A 123 5.62 17.37 -27.53
C PRO A 123 7.14 17.61 -27.66
N ASN A 124 7.70 18.46 -26.81
CA ASN A 124 9.13 18.75 -26.74
C ASN A 124 9.92 17.79 -25.82
N GLN A 125 9.29 16.79 -25.23
CA GLN A 125 9.89 15.79 -24.34
C GLN A 125 9.95 14.42 -25.02
N THR A 126 10.64 14.37 -26.16
CA THR A 126 10.66 13.19 -27.03
C THR A 126 11.53 12.03 -26.53
N SER A 127 12.33 12.25 -25.49
CA SER A 127 13.11 11.21 -24.81
C SER A 127 12.95 11.31 -23.29
N ALA A 128 12.98 10.16 -22.62
CA ALA A 128 13.02 10.12 -21.17
C ALA A 128 14.42 10.49 -20.67
N ALA A 129 14.48 11.37 -19.69
CA ALA A 129 15.69 11.71 -18.96
C ALA A 129 15.52 11.30 -17.49
N ASN A 130 16.64 11.28 -16.76
CA ASN A 130 16.65 10.97 -15.33
C ASN A 130 16.09 12.13 -14.48
N TYR A 131 15.81 11.85 -13.22
CA TYR A 131 15.23 12.81 -12.28
C TYR A 131 16.07 14.08 -12.15
N THR A 132 17.40 13.96 -12.05
CA THR A 132 18.32 15.11 -11.94
C THR A 132 18.18 16.07 -13.11
N TYR A 133 18.16 15.57 -14.35
CA TYR A 133 17.97 16.42 -15.53
C TYR A 133 16.69 17.26 -15.44
N TRP A 134 15.56 16.66 -15.04
CA TRP A 134 14.31 17.38 -14.93
C TRP A 134 14.33 18.42 -13.81
N CYS A 135 14.99 18.10 -12.68
CA CYS A 135 15.18 19.05 -11.59
C CYS A 135 16.01 20.26 -12.01
N ASP A 136 17.17 20.02 -12.64
CA ASP A 136 18.11 21.06 -13.06
C ASP A 136 17.47 22.03 -14.07
N ASN A 137 16.56 21.52 -14.90
CA ASN A 137 15.80 22.31 -15.88
C ASN A 137 14.49 22.89 -15.33
N ARG A 138 14.21 22.70 -14.04
CA ARG A 138 12.99 23.16 -13.36
C ARG A 138 11.68 22.66 -13.98
N ILE A 139 11.69 21.45 -14.52
CA ILE A 139 10.54 20.85 -15.20
C ILE A 139 9.72 20.03 -14.19
N TRP A 140 8.40 20.23 -14.19
CA TRP A 140 7.47 19.38 -13.47
C TRP A 140 7.50 17.95 -13.99
N GLN A 141 7.71 16.99 -13.09
CA GLN A 141 7.77 15.58 -13.43
C GLN A 141 6.39 14.95 -13.26
N ARG A 142 5.81 14.48 -14.37
CA ARG A 142 4.50 13.84 -14.43
C ARG A 142 4.66 12.33 -14.38
N ALA A 143 4.34 11.75 -13.23
CA ALA A 143 4.38 10.31 -13.00
C ALA A 143 2.98 9.75 -12.72
N LEU A 144 2.83 8.44 -12.95
CA LEU A 144 1.60 7.70 -12.70
C LEU A 144 1.83 6.61 -11.66
N HIS A 145 1.03 6.63 -10.61
CA HIS A 145 1.09 5.69 -9.51
C HIS A 145 -0.18 4.84 -9.53
N PRO A 146 -0.11 3.53 -9.85
CA PRO A 146 -1.21 2.61 -9.59
C PRO A 146 -1.71 2.73 -8.16
N VAL A 147 -3.02 2.78 -7.99
CA VAL A 147 -3.63 2.98 -6.67
C VAL A 147 -4.80 2.07 -6.39
N ALA A 148 -5.51 1.60 -7.41
CA ALA A 148 -6.69 0.77 -7.21
C ALA A 148 -7.15 0.07 -8.48
N TRP A 149 -7.88 -1.02 -8.25
CA TRP A 149 -8.78 -1.64 -9.21
C TRP A 149 -10.22 -1.36 -8.81
N VAL A 150 -11.04 -0.93 -9.76
CA VAL A 150 -12.44 -0.56 -9.50
C VAL A 150 -13.40 -1.33 -10.39
N PRO A 151 -14.08 -2.36 -9.87
CA PRO A 151 -15.17 -3.02 -10.56
C PRO A 151 -16.46 -2.19 -10.50
N ILE A 152 -17.11 -1.99 -11.64
CA ILE A 152 -18.42 -1.35 -11.78
C ILE A 152 -19.39 -2.33 -12.45
N GLY A 153 -20.35 -2.84 -11.67
CA GLY A 153 -21.21 -3.93 -12.10
C GLY A 153 -20.41 -5.21 -12.41
N LYS A 154 -20.93 -6.05 -13.32
CA LYS A 154 -20.31 -7.34 -13.69
C LYS A 154 -19.35 -7.27 -14.89
N ASP A 155 -19.32 -6.13 -15.60
CA ASP A 155 -18.72 -6.04 -16.95
C ASP A 155 -17.71 -4.90 -17.13
N HIS A 156 -17.47 -4.10 -16.08
CA HIS A 156 -16.50 -3.01 -16.14
C HIS A 156 -15.51 -3.17 -15.01
N LEU A 157 -14.23 -3.21 -15.37
CA LEU A 157 -13.11 -3.13 -14.45
C LEU A 157 -12.26 -1.95 -14.89
N TYR A 158 -11.90 -1.07 -13.96
CA TYR A 158 -11.00 0.04 -14.19
C TYR A 158 -9.70 -0.18 -13.42
N ALA A 159 -8.58 -0.07 -14.12
CA ALA A 159 -7.28 0.16 -13.51
C ALA A 159 -7.14 1.66 -13.28
N VAL A 160 -6.85 2.09 -12.05
CA VAL A 160 -6.81 3.50 -11.67
C VAL A 160 -5.41 3.86 -11.19
N SER A 161 -4.89 4.98 -11.70
CA SER A 161 -3.64 5.58 -11.25
C SER A 161 -3.86 7.01 -10.75
N GLN A 162 -3.20 7.34 -9.64
CA GLN A 162 -3.03 8.71 -9.18
C GLN A 162 -1.91 9.37 -9.99
N THR A 163 -2.14 10.61 -10.42
CA THR A 163 -1.05 11.44 -10.94
C THR A 163 -0.19 11.93 -9.79
N THR A 164 1.13 11.78 -9.94
CA THR A 164 2.13 12.26 -8.99
C THR A 164 2.98 13.30 -9.70
N LEU A 165 2.98 14.52 -9.17
CA LEU A 165 3.67 15.67 -9.76
C LEU A 165 4.84 16.06 -8.87
N ARG A 166 6.05 15.69 -9.28
CA ARG A 166 7.25 15.97 -8.51
C ARG A 166 7.96 17.22 -9.05
N TYR A 167 8.39 18.09 -8.13
CA TYR A 167 9.22 19.25 -8.41
C TYR A 167 10.39 19.33 -7.44
N CYS A 168 11.48 19.95 -7.87
CA CYS A 168 12.79 19.90 -7.21
C CYS A 168 13.70 21.03 -7.70
N TRP A 169 13.23 22.27 -7.60
CA TRP A 169 13.95 23.44 -8.13
C TRP A 169 15.08 23.92 -7.23
N SER A 170 15.01 23.59 -5.94
CA SER A 170 16.07 23.77 -4.94
C SER A 170 15.75 22.94 -3.69
N ASP A 171 16.63 22.96 -2.68
CA ASP A 171 16.36 22.32 -1.39
C ASP A 171 15.13 22.87 -0.66
N ASN A 172 14.83 24.16 -0.87
CA ASN A 172 13.68 24.83 -0.27
C ASN A 172 12.46 24.85 -1.20
N ALA A 173 12.60 24.41 -2.44
CA ALA A 173 11.55 24.39 -3.46
C ALA A 173 11.46 23.01 -4.11
N LYS A 174 11.16 22.00 -3.27
CA LYS A 174 10.93 20.62 -3.70
C LYS A 174 9.71 20.04 -3.01
N GLY A 175 9.00 19.16 -3.69
CA GLY A 175 7.81 18.54 -3.12
C GLY A 175 7.02 17.74 -4.15
N THR A 176 5.86 17.28 -3.71
CA THR A 176 4.91 16.53 -4.52
C THR A 176 3.57 17.27 -4.56
N LYS A 177 2.88 17.18 -5.70
CA LYS A 177 1.49 17.60 -5.92
C LYS A 177 0.78 16.52 -6.73
N ALA A 178 -0.50 16.73 -7.04
CA ALA A 178 -1.30 15.82 -7.84
C ALA A 178 -2.31 16.57 -8.71
N ALA A 179 -2.48 16.13 -9.96
CA ALA A 179 -3.47 16.65 -10.90
C ALA A 179 -4.85 15.96 -10.80
N GLY A 180 -4.93 14.82 -10.13
CA GLY A 180 -6.12 13.98 -10.10
C GLY A 180 -5.80 12.55 -10.47
N ARG A 181 -6.81 11.80 -10.90
CA ARG A 181 -6.71 10.38 -11.21
C ARG A 181 -7.10 10.07 -12.64
N ILE A 182 -6.38 9.12 -13.22
CA ILE A 182 -6.58 8.62 -14.58
C ILE A 182 -6.91 7.13 -14.47
N ALA A 183 -7.87 6.67 -15.26
CA ALA A 183 -8.24 5.27 -15.31
C ALA A 183 -8.26 4.73 -16.75
N ARG A 184 -8.11 3.42 -16.87
CA ARG A 184 -8.27 2.67 -18.11
C ARG A 184 -9.23 1.52 -17.85
N ARG A 185 -10.23 1.35 -18.72
CA ARG A 185 -11.09 0.16 -18.66
C ARG A 185 -10.29 -1.06 -19.12
N ILE A 186 -10.39 -2.16 -18.38
CA ILE A 186 -9.71 -3.42 -18.65
C ILE A 186 -10.76 -4.51 -18.89
N SER A 187 -10.53 -5.36 -19.90
CA SER A 187 -11.40 -6.48 -20.24
C SER A 187 -11.24 -7.64 -19.26
N LYS A 188 -12.17 -8.59 -19.31
CA LYS A 188 -12.08 -9.86 -18.55
C LYS A 188 -10.86 -10.70 -18.95
N THR A 189 -10.26 -10.45 -20.12
CA THR A 189 -9.04 -11.13 -20.60
C THR A 189 -7.75 -10.35 -20.32
N GLY A 190 -7.82 -9.18 -19.66
CA GLY A 190 -6.67 -8.33 -19.37
C GLY A 190 -6.45 -7.19 -20.35
N GLN A 191 -7.13 -7.17 -21.50
CA GLN A 191 -6.85 -6.19 -22.56
C GLN A 191 -7.45 -4.81 -22.26
N PRO A 192 -6.75 -3.71 -22.59
CA PRO A 192 -7.27 -2.37 -22.39
C PRO A 192 -8.42 -2.07 -23.37
N ILE A 193 -9.48 -1.42 -22.90
CA ILE A 193 -10.69 -1.08 -23.68
C ILE A 193 -10.83 0.44 -23.77
N GLY A 194 -11.00 0.98 -24.99
CA GLY A 194 -11.17 2.42 -25.25
C GLY A 194 -9.93 3.21 -24.86
N ASP A 195 -9.97 4.55 -24.84
CA ASP A 195 -8.83 5.38 -24.40
C ASP A 195 -8.77 5.53 -22.86
N PRO A 196 -7.64 5.95 -22.27
CA PRO A 196 -7.60 6.38 -20.88
C PRO A 196 -8.52 7.59 -20.68
N CYS A 197 -9.08 7.71 -19.48
CA CYS A 197 -9.99 8.78 -19.12
C CYS A 197 -9.71 9.25 -17.69
N TRP A 198 -10.10 10.48 -17.36
CA TRP A 198 -9.93 11.04 -16.02
C TRP A 198 -11.09 10.63 -15.11
N THR A 199 -10.81 10.33 -13.86
CA THR A 199 -11.85 10.14 -12.83
C THR A 199 -12.00 11.39 -11.97
N SER A 200 -10.92 12.16 -11.83
CA SER A 200 -10.88 13.47 -11.18
C SER A 200 -9.80 14.35 -11.81
N GLN A 201 -10.02 15.65 -11.88
CA GLN A 201 -9.06 16.65 -12.34
C GLN A 201 -9.04 17.85 -11.37
N ASN A 202 -7.96 18.61 -11.33
CA ASN A 202 -7.87 19.87 -10.59
C ASN A 202 -7.00 20.89 -11.34
N ASN A 203 -6.70 22.05 -10.73
CA ASN A 203 -5.90 23.11 -11.35
C ASN A 203 -4.52 22.61 -11.85
N TRP A 204 -3.90 21.65 -11.15
CA TRP A 204 -2.60 21.13 -11.56
C TRP A 204 -2.64 20.43 -12.91
N THR A 205 -3.78 19.87 -13.33
CA THR A 205 -3.95 19.28 -14.66
C THR A 205 -3.56 20.27 -15.76
N SER A 206 -3.97 21.53 -15.62
CA SER A 206 -3.66 22.62 -16.53
C SER A 206 -2.25 23.17 -16.32
N VAL A 207 -1.84 23.38 -15.05
CA VAL A 207 -0.50 23.92 -14.72
C VAL A 207 0.63 23.08 -15.31
N VAL A 208 0.50 21.75 -15.27
CA VAL A 208 1.53 20.85 -15.85
C VAL A 208 1.18 20.39 -17.27
N LYS A 209 0.20 21.02 -17.91
CA LYS A 209 -0.14 20.87 -19.33
C LYS A 209 -0.47 19.45 -19.76
N PHE A 210 -1.27 18.72 -18.98
CA PHE A 210 -1.70 17.37 -19.40
C PHE A 210 -2.47 17.37 -20.73
N ASN A 211 -3.18 18.47 -21.03
CA ASN A 211 -3.87 18.68 -22.30
C ASN A 211 -2.92 18.78 -23.52
N GLU A 212 -1.62 19.01 -23.32
CA GLU A 212 -0.62 19.02 -24.39
C GLU A 212 0.11 17.66 -24.50
N THR A 213 -0.22 16.69 -23.64
CA THR A 213 0.37 15.33 -23.68
C THR A 213 -0.53 14.38 -24.48
N ILE A 214 -0.19 13.09 -24.50
CA ILE A 214 -1.07 12.05 -25.06
C ILE A 214 -2.48 12.08 -24.44
N TYR A 215 -2.63 12.51 -23.18
CA TYR A 215 -3.94 12.68 -22.54
C TYR A 215 -4.80 13.78 -23.17
N GLY A 216 -4.15 14.79 -23.78
CA GLY A 216 -4.78 15.77 -24.65
C GLY A 216 -5.37 15.16 -25.91
N THR A 217 -4.66 14.22 -26.54
CA THR A 217 -5.16 13.50 -27.73
C THR A 217 -6.36 12.60 -27.42
N TYR A 218 -6.46 12.10 -26.18
CA TYR A 218 -7.66 11.41 -25.67
C TYR A 218 -8.79 12.38 -25.28
N GLY A 219 -8.58 13.69 -25.48
CA GLY A 219 -9.55 14.75 -25.28
C GLY A 219 -9.76 15.14 -23.82
N MET A 220 -8.86 14.75 -22.90
CA MET A 220 -8.98 15.05 -21.46
C MET A 220 -10.33 14.62 -20.86
N LYS A 221 -10.99 13.62 -21.47
CA LYS A 221 -12.36 13.23 -21.15
C LYS A 221 -12.44 12.57 -19.78
N PHE A 222 -13.53 12.83 -19.06
CA PHE A 222 -13.88 12.05 -17.89
C PHE A 222 -14.35 10.64 -18.28
N CYS A 223 -14.05 9.67 -17.43
CA CYS A 223 -14.57 8.32 -17.56
C CYS A 223 -16.09 8.33 -17.43
N LYS A 224 -16.77 7.48 -18.21
CA LYS A 224 -18.22 7.27 -18.09
C LYS A 224 -18.66 7.03 -16.64
N HIS A 225 -17.85 6.32 -15.85
CA HIS A 225 -18.13 5.97 -14.45
C HIS A 225 -17.28 6.78 -13.45
N ALA A 226 -16.82 7.99 -13.80
CA ALA A 226 -15.90 8.78 -12.97
C ALA A 226 -16.41 8.96 -11.51
N VAL A 227 -17.66 9.37 -11.32
CA VAL A 227 -18.26 9.56 -9.99
C VAL A 227 -18.30 8.24 -9.20
N GLN A 228 -18.75 7.16 -9.83
CA GLN A 228 -18.82 5.84 -9.17
C GLN A 228 -17.43 5.29 -8.82
N ILE A 229 -16.41 5.62 -9.62
CA ILE A 229 -15.02 5.28 -9.31
C ILE A 229 -14.57 6.04 -8.06
N GLU A 230 -14.72 7.36 -8.02
CA GLU A 230 -14.31 8.16 -6.87
C GLU A 230 -15.10 7.79 -5.59
N ASP A 231 -16.39 7.48 -5.70
CA ASP A 231 -17.20 7.00 -4.58
C ASP A 231 -16.78 5.62 -4.08
N TYR A 232 -16.37 4.73 -5.00
CA TYR A 232 -15.81 3.43 -4.64
C TYR A 232 -14.53 3.59 -3.82
N LEU A 233 -13.64 4.50 -4.22
CA LEU A 233 -12.37 4.78 -3.54
C LEU A 233 -12.53 5.48 -2.18
N LYS A 234 -13.75 5.95 -1.85
CA LYS A 234 -14.10 6.48 -0.52
C LYS A 234 -14.64 5.42 0.45
N LYS A 235 -14.79 4.17 0.01
CA LYS A 235 -15.16 3.08 0.91
C LYS A 235 -13.98 2.72 1.81
N PRO A 236 -14.20 2.47 3.11
CA PRO A 236 -13.16 2.11 4.09
C PRO A 236 -12.07 1.16 3.57
N ASP A 237 -12.48 0.05 2.98
CA ASP A 237 -11.61 -1.04 2.53
C ASP A 237 -11.05 -0.83 1.11
N LYS A 238 -11.37 0.30 0.46
CA LYS A 238 -10.98 0.65 -0.91
C LYS A 238 -10.18 1.96 -0.99
N VAL A 239 -9.89 2.58 0.15
CA VAL A 239 -9.09 3.80 0.23
C VAL A 239 -7.68 3.51 -0.29
N PRO A 240 -7.20 4.25 -1.30
CA PRO A 240 -5.82 4.08 -1.75
C PRO A 240 -4.78 4.58 -0.76
N ALA A 241 -3.55 4.11 -0.94
CA ALA A 241 -2.39 4.54 -0.15
C ALA A 241 -2.08 6.06 -0.28
N TRP A 242 -2.55 6.71 -1.34
CA TRP A 242 -2.43 8.16 -1.46
C TRP A 242 -3.54 8.72 -2.36
N GLY A 243 -3.71 10.04 -2.29
CA GLY A 243 -4.69 10.75 -3.09
C GLY A 243 -4.31 12.19 -3.31
N THR A 244 -5.10 12.85 -4.15
CA THR A 244 -4.92 14.26 -4.50
C THR A 244 -4.78 15.16 -3.27
N TRP A 245 -5.63 14.97 -2.25
CA TRP A 245 -5.55 15.75 -1.01
C TRP A 245 -4.27 15.44 -0.23
N LEU A 246 -3.96 14.17 0.07
CA LEU A 246 -2.73 13.76 0.78
C LEU A 246 -1.44 14.24 0.11
N TYR A 247 -1.39 14.33 -1.22
CA TYR A 247 -0.22 14.88 -1.90
C TYR A 247 -0.10 16.41 -1.82
N GLN A 248 -1.18 17.12 -1.51
CA GLN A 248 -1.20 18.58 -1.49
C GLN A 248 -1.13 19.16 -0.08
N THR A 249 -1.38 18.34 0.92
CA THR A 249 -1.51 18.70 2.34
C THR A 249 -0.77 17.71 3.23
N LYS A 250 -0.82 17.92 4.54
CA LYS A 250 -0.39 16.96 5.55
C LYS A 250 -1.60 16.40 6.28
N LEU A 251 -1.49 15.17 6.76
CA LEU A 251 -2.47 14.58 7.68
C LEU A 251 -1.72 14.28 8.98
N TYR A 252 -1.87 15.17 9.96
CA TYR A 252 -1.21 14.99 11.24
C TYR A 252 -1.94 13.95 12.08
N ALA A 253 -1.16 13.11 12.76
CA ALA A 253 -1.66 12.13 13.72
C ALA A 253 -2.24 12.81 14.97
N ALA A 254 -2.71 12.02 15.94
CA ALA A 254 -3.36 12.52 17.16
C ALA A 254 -2.45 13.38 18.04
N ASP A 255 -1.13 13.32 17.84
CA ASP A 255 -0.16 14.14 18.56
C ASP A 255 0.18 15.47 17.86
N ASP A 256 -0.48 15.76 16.73
CA ASP A 256 -0.27 16.96 15.91
C ASP A 256 1.18 17.17 15.42
N ALA A 257 2.03 16.14 15.51
CA ALA A 257 3.45 16.22 15.17
C ALA A 257 3.80 15.39 13.93
N HIS A 258 3.26 14.17 13.82
CA HIS A 258 3.65 13.23 12.77
C HIS A 258 2.72 13.29 11.56
N ASP A 259 3.28 13.31 10.34
CA ASP A 259 2.55 13.35 9.07
C ASP A 259 2.33 11.94 8.52
N MET A 260 1.06 11.57 8.34
CA MET A 260 0.62 10.23 7.97
C MET A 260 0.26 10.15 6.49
N GLN A 261 0.78 9.13 5.80
CA GLN A 261 0.35 8.74 4.46
C GLN A 261 0.35 7.22 4.32
N GLU A 262 -0.04 6.71 3.15
CA GLU A 262 0.01 5.29 2.82
C GLU A 262 -0.82 4.43 3.77
N PRO A 263 -2.13 4.73 3.97
CA PRO A 263 -2.98 3.85 4.76
C PRO A 263 -2.99 2.45 4.14
N THR A 264 -3.06 1.44 5.00
CA THR A 264 -3.26 0.06 4.57
C THR A 264 -4.68 -0.15 4.05
N HIS A 265 -4.93 -1.32 3.46
CA HIS A 265 -6.29 -1.85 3.36
C HIS A 265 -6.93 -1.86 4.76
N ALA A 266 -8.18 -1.40 4.85
CA ALA A 266 -8.93 -1.40 6.09
C ALA A 266 -9.73 -2.69 6.22
N VAL A 267 -9.80 -3.23 7.44
CA VAL A 267 -10.51 -4.47 7.76
C VAL A 267 -11.58 -4.23 8.80
N TRP A 268 -12.74 -4.86 8.62
CA TRP A 268 -13.83 -4.75 9.57
C TRP A 268 -13.78 -5.88 10.60
N PHE A 269 -13.63 -5.52 11.87
CA PHE A 269 -13.73 -6.44 12.99
C PHE A 269 -15.12 -6.40 13.59
N ARG A 270 -15.77 -7.56 13.72
CA ARG A 270 -17.04 -7.67 14.44
C ARG A 270 -16.76 -7.93 15.91
N ASN A 271 -17.48 -7.25 16.78
CA ASN A 271 -17.47 -7.48 18.22
C ASN A 271 -18.90 -7.38 18.77
N LYS A 272 -19.10 -7.70 20.05
CA LYS A 272 -20.43 -7.64 20.69
C LYS A 272 -21.05 -6.25 20.64
N SER A 273 -20.23 -5.21 20.55
CA SER A 273 -20.62 -3.79 20.51
C SER A 273 -20.91 -3.25 19.10
N GLY A 274 -20.95 -4.10 18.08
CA GLY A 274 -21.30 -3.72 16.71
C GLY A 274 -20.14 -3.68 15.72
N GLY A 275 -18.88 -3.73 16.19
CA GLY A 275 -17.64 -3.82 15.42
C GLY A 275 -16.98 -2.47 15.08
N TYR A 276 -15.82 -2.53 14.41
CA TYR A 276 -15.06 -1.35 13.98
C TYR A 276 -14.22 -1.65 12.73
N TRP A 277 -13.92 -0.62 11.94
CA TRP A 277 -12.85 -0.66 10.93
C TRP A 277 -11.51 -0.37 11.60
N GLU A 278 -10.48 -1.08 11.16
CA GLU A 278 -9.07 -0.83 11.49
C GLU A 278 -8.27 -0.66 10.21
N ARG A 279 -7.34 0.30 10.22
CA ARG A 279 -6.26 0.38 9.25
C ARG A 279 -5.00 0.90 9.94
N PHE A 280 -3.87 0.65 9.30
CA PHE A 280 -2.61 1.23 9.70
C PHE A 280 -2.17 2.35 8.75
N TRP A 281 -1.25 3.17 9.21
CA TRP A 281 -0.67 4.31 8.52
C TRP A 281 0.85 4.28 8.62
N ARG A 282 1.50 4.77 7.57
CA ARG A 282 2.94 5.01 7.58
C ARG A 282 3.20 6.46 7.97
N ASP A 283 4.17 6.61 8.88
CA ASP A 283 4.76 7.88 9.20
C ASP A 283 5.74 8.31 8.10
N ILE A 284 5.46 9.45 7.46
CA ILE A 284 6.28 10.04 6.41
C ILE A 284 6.96 11.35 6.86
N SER A 285 6.98 11.60 8.16
CA SER A 285 7.58 12.80 8.75
C SER A 285 9.05 12.97 8.37
N GLY A 286 9.55 14.20 8.51
CA GLY A 286 10.97 14.50 8.35
C GLY A 286 11.84 13.69 9.31
N SER A 287 13.14 13.57 8.99
CA SER A 287 14.09 12.72 9.73
C SER A 287 14.22 13.04 11.22
N SER A 288 13.93 14.28 11.64
CA SER A 288 13.94 14.69 13.04
C SER A 288 12.71 14.23 13.84
N THR A 289 11.65 13.80 13.15
CA THR A 289 10.34 13.52 13.75
C THR A 289 9.91 12.08 13.54
N ILE A 290 10.37 11.42 12.47
CA ILE A 290 9.92 10.07 12.11
C ILE A 290 10.06 9.06 13.27
N SER A 291 8.99 8.30 13.53
CA SER A 291 8.80 7.44 14.70
C SER A 291 9.30 6.00 14.54
N ASN A 292 9.57 5.56 13.30
CA ASN A 292 9.91 4.17 12.94
C ASN A 292 8.95 3.13 13.55
N ALA A 293 7.66 3.50 13.59
CA ALA A 293 6.57 2.68 14.07
C ALA A 293 5.39 2.78 13.12
N VAL A 294 4.55 1.74 13.11
CA VAL A 294 3.25 1.78 12.44
C VAL A 294 2.26 2.56 13.29
N TRP A 295 1.34 3.29 12.65
CA TRP A 295 0.29 4.05 13.32
C TRP A 295 -1.08 3.46 13.03
N VAL A 296 -2.00 3.47 13.99
CA VAL A 296 -3.32 2.83 13.87
C VAL A 296 -4.44 3.85 13.91
N GLU A 297 -5.49 3.58 13.14
CA GLU A 297 -6.73 4.34 13.16
C GLU A 297 -7.94 3.39 13.20
N HIS A 298 -8.95 3.76 13.99
CA HIS A 298 -10.20 3.03 14.11
C HIS A 298 -11.41 3.92 13.84
N THR A 299 -12.47 3.33 13.30
CA THR A 299 -13.81 3.94 13.30
C THR A 299 -14.90 2.90 13.50
N THR A 300 -15.96 3.26 14.24
CA THR A 300 -17.18 2.45 14.33
C THR A 300 -18.17 2.77 13.21
N SER A 301 -17.93 3.82 12.41
CA SER A 301 -18.75 4.17 11.26
C SER A 301 -18.62 3.10 10.17
N ARG A 302 -19.70 2.35 9.94
CA ARG A 302 -19.74 1.30 8.90
C ARG A 302 -19.38 1.82 7.51
N GLU A 303 -19.76 3.05 7.18
CA GLU A 303 -19.42 3.68 5.89
C GLU A 303 -18.15 4.55 5.94
N GLY A 304 -17.48 4.61 7.10
CA GLY A 304 -16.28 5.42 7.33
C GLY A 304 -16.51 6.92 7.15
N ARG A 305 -17.64 7.44 7.68
CA ARG A 305 -18.06 8.85 7.47
C ARG A 305 -17.22 9.87 8.21
N ASP A 306 -16.44 9.43 9.19
CA ASP A 306 -15.75 10.24 10.18
C ASP A 306 -14.21 10.19 10.05
N TRP A 307 -13.69 9.58 8.98
CA TRP A 307 -12.25 9.51 8.72
C TRP A 307 -11.90 9.80 7.25
N TYR A 308 -10.61 9.96 6.97
CA TYR A 308 -10.11 10.11 5.60
C TYR A 308 -10.51 8.91 4.71
N PRO A 309 -10.93 9.09 3.44
CA PRO A 309 -10.99 10.34 2.66
C PRO A 309 -12.36 11.03 2.67
N ARG A 310 -13.29 10.63 3.54
CA ARG A 310 -14.59 11.33 3.65
C ARG A 310 -14.46 12.64 4.42
N ILE A 311 -13.54 12.68 5.38
CA ILE A 311 -13.14 13.88 6.10
C ILE A 311 -11.70 14.21 5.71
N GLU A 312 -11.51 15.42 5.17
CA GLU A 312 -10.22 15.95 4.74
C GLU A 312 -9.82 17.08 5.69
N GLN A 313 -9.05 16.74 6.74
CA GLN A 313 -8.59 17.69 7.75
C GLN A 313 -7.14 17.42 8.15
N GLN A 314 -6.37 18.49 8.35
CA GLN A 314 -4.95 18.36 8.70
C GLN A 314 -4.72 17.89 10.14
N HIS A 315 -5.57 18.33 11.08
CA HIS A 315 -5.36 18.19 12.52
C HIS A 315 -6.54 17.46 13.20
N GLY A 316 -6.35 17.02 14.43
CA GLY A 316 -7.40 16.38 15.23
C GLY A 316 -7.81 14.98 14.76
N ASN A 317 -6.96 14.31 13.99
CA ASN A 317 -7.19 12.95 13.52
C ASN A 317 -6.94 11.95 14.67
N LYS A 318 -7.71 10.86 14.71
CA LYS A 318 -7.60 9.82 15.76
C LYS A 318 -6.67 8.69 15.34
N ILE A 319 -5.45 9.07 14.98
CA ILE A 319 -4.40 8.15 14.54
C ILE A 319 -3.33 8.09 15.64
N PHE A 320 -3.08 6.89 16.16
CA PHE A 320 -2.22 6.70 17.34
C PHE A 320 -1.01 5.82 17.00
N ARG A 321 0.14 6.15 17.60
CA ARG A 321 1.37 5.37 17.44
C ARG A 321 1.20 4.00 18.07
N THR A 322 1.59 2.95 17.37
CA THR A 322 1.62 1.59 17.93
C THR A 322 3.03 1.19 18.36
N ASN A 323 3.14 0.07 19.07
CA ASN A 323 4.43 -0.59 19.33
C ASN A 323 4.91 -1.51 18.18
N ILE A 324 4.21 -1.54 17.02
CA ILE A 324 4.65 -2.30 15.84
C ILE A 324 5.85 -1.56 15.20
N PRO A 325 7.01 -2.20 15.08
CA PRO A 325 8.20 -1.57 14.51
C PRO A 325 8.06 -1.44 12.98
N ASP A 326 8.65 -0.38 12.40
CA ASP A 326 8.62 -0.14 10.97
C ASP A 326 9.92 0.51 10.46
N VAL A 327 10.27 0.24 9.20
CA VAL A 327 11.44 0.82 8.52
C VAL A 327 11.09 2.03 7.64
N GLY A 328 9.82 2.43 7.57
CA GLY A 328 9.32 3.44 6.66
C GLY A 328 9.07 2.89 5.26
N SER A 329 8.16 1.92 5.15
CA SER A 329 7.65 1.32 3.89
C SER A 329 6.14 1.11 4.00
N LYS A 330 5.37 1.15 2.90
CA LYS A 330 3.94 0.83 2.93
C LYS A 330 3.73 -0.58 3.53
N GLN A 331 2.65 -0.76 4.28
CA GLN A 331 2.21 -2.05 4.83
C GLN A 331 0.92 -2.54 4.15
N HIS A 332 0.53 -3.78 4.41
CA HIS A 332 -0.78 -4.30 4.04
C HIS A 332 -1.40 -5.10 5.19
N LEU A 333 -2.59 -4.67 5.64
CA LEU A 333 -3.41 -5.34 6.64
C LEU A 333 -4.52 -6.13 5.96
N GLY A 334 -4.76 -7.36 6.38
CA GLY A 334 -5.86 -8.17 5.86
C GLY A 334 -6.40 -9.18 6.86
N LEU A 335 -7.45 -9.89 6.44
CA LEU A 335 -8.05 -10.99 7.17
C LEU A 335 -7.83 -12.32 6.44
N LEU A 336 -7.48 -13.34 7.19
CA LEU A 336 -7.54 -14.73 6.74
C LEU A 336 -9.00 -15.21 6.73
N PRO A 337 -9.33 -16.29 5.98
CA PRO A 337 -10.70 -16.80 5.88
C PRO A 337 -11.37 -17.11 7.23
N ASN A 338 -10.58 -17.48 8.25
CA ASN A 338 -11.05 -17.78 9.59
C ASN A 338 -11.23 -16.53 10.50
N GLY A 339 -10.96 -15.33 9.98
CA GLY A 339 -11.08 -14.07 10.70
C GLY A 339 -9.81 -13.62 11.44
N ASP A 340 -8.72 -14.41 11.39
CA ASP A 340 -7.43 -13.99 11.91
C ASP A 340 -6.86 -12.81 11.10
N ARG A 341 -6.06 -11.98 11.76
CA ARG A 341 -5.44 -10.82 11.13
C ARG A 341 -4.06 -11.19 10.61
N TYR A 342 -3.67 -10.59 9.50
CA TYR A 342 -2.28 -10.59 9.07
C TYR A 342 -1.81 -9.19 8.66
N LEU A 343 -0.52 -8.94 8.87
CA LEU A 343 0.15 -7.71 8.47
C LEU A 343 1.42 -8.04 7.67
N VAL A 344 1.44 -7.64 6.41
CA VAL A 344 2.62 -7.73 5.55
C VAL A 344 3.38 -6.42 5.61
N HIS A 345 4.61 -6.43 6.13
CA HIS A 345 5.42 -5.22 6.30
C HIS A 345 6.91 -5.53 6.52
N ASN A 346 7.70 -4.48 6.76
CA ASN A 346 9.14 -4.55 7.01
C ASN A 346 9.44 -4.07 8.45
N PRO A 347 9.38 -4.96 9.46
CA PRO A 347 9.41 -4.61 10.88
C PRO A 347 10.78 -4.19 11.43
N ARG A 348 11.80 -3.96 10.60
CA ARG A 348 13.14 -3.57 11.09
C ARG A 348 13.29 -2.07 11.17
N ASN A 349 13.35 -1.49 12.37
CA ASN A 349 13.80 -0.11 12.52
C ASN A 349 15.31 0.00 12.27
N ASN A 350 15.73 0.63 11.16
CA ASN A 350 17.13 0.88 10.85
C ASN A 350 17.34 2.21 10.11
N THR A 351 18.51 2.82 10.31
CA THR A 351 18.84 4.15 9.77
C THR A 351 19.12 4.15 8.27
N GLU A 352 19.57 3.02 7.75
CA GLU A 352 19.94 2.77 6.36
C GLU A 352 18.70 2.65 5.46
N LYS A 353 17.52 2.49 6.09
CA LYS A 353 16.22 2.24 5.45
C LYS A 353 16.23 0.99 4.56
N ILE A 354 17.00 -0.02 4.96
CA ILE A 354 17.04 -1.33 4.33
C ILE A 354 15.74 -2.06 4.70
N ARG A 355 14.91 -2.33 3.70
CA ARG A 355 13.58 -2.93 3.90
C ARG A 355 13.63 -4.44 3.65
N GLN A 356 14.47 -5.12 4.44
CA GLN A 356 14.52 -6.58 4.50
C GLN A 356 14.67 -7.04 5.95
N PRO A 357 14.01 -8.14 6.37
CA PRO A 357 13.08 -8.94 5.58
C PRO A 357 11.76 -8.23 5.26
N LEU A 358 11.02 -8.76 4.29
CA LEU A 358 9.56 -8.62 4.18
C LEU A 358 8.94 -9.78 4.95
N THR A 359 8.02 -9.49 5.87
CA THR A 359 7.44 -10.48 6.78
C THR A 359 5.93 -10.53 6.67
N ILE A 360 5.33 -11.61 7.15
CA ILE A 360 3.90 -11.69 7.47
C ILE A 360 3.79 -11.94 8.97
N ALA A 361 3.21 -10.99 9.70
CA ALA A 361 2.85 -11.13 11.10
C ALA A 361 1.37 -11.52 11.22
N THR A 362 1.01 -12.33 12.21
CA THR A 362 -0.34 -12.88 12.41
C THR A 362 -0.84 -12.64 13.83
N SER A 363 -2.13 -12.30 13.93
CA SER A 363 -2.89 -12.26 15.18
C SER A 363 -3.98 -13.32 15.10
N ARG A 364 -3.76 -14.43 15.81
CA ARG A 364 -4.68 -15.57 15.86
C ARG A 364 -5.71 -15.41 17.00
N GLY A 365 -6.95 -15.84 16.78
CA GLY A 365 -7.94 -15.98 17.86
C GLY A 365 -8.62 -14.69 18.34
N GLY A 366 -8.67 -13.64 17.52
CA GLY A 366 -9.53 -12.46 17.74
C GLY A 366 -8.94 -11.32 18.60
N GLY A 367 -7.92 -11.59 19.43
CA GLY A 367 -7.35 -10.60 20.38
C GLY A 367 -6.59 -9.41 19.77
N GLY A 368 -6.40 -9.38 18.46
CA GLY A 368 -5.78 -8.26 17.73
C GLY A 368 -4.27 -8.08 17.90
N THR A 369 -3.66 -8.83 18.82
CA THR A 369 -2.22 -8.81 19.10
C THR A 369 -1.47 -9.76 18.17
N TYR A 370 -0.45 -9.24 17.49
CA TYR A 370 0.48 -10.03 16.68
C TYR A 370 1.43 -10.80 17.59
N THR A 371 1.40 -12.12 17.45
CA THR A 371 2.25 -13.06 18.22
C THR A 371 3.04 -13.99 17.29
N GLY A 372 2.48 -14.33 16.13
CA GLY A 372 3.16 -15.07 15.07
C GLY A 372 3.82 -14.14 14.05
N ILE A 373 4.95 -14.57 13.52
CA ILE A 373 5.63 -13.90 12.41
C ILE A 373 6.50 -14.87 11.63
N GLY A 374 6.62 -14.66 10.32
CA GLY A 374 7.66 -15.29 9.53
C GLY A 374 8.15 -14.43 8.37
N VAL A 375 9.35 -14.73 7.89
CA VAL A 375 9.99 -14.06 6.77
C VAL A 375 9.40 -14.58 5.46
N LEU A 376 8.69 -13.72 4.74
CA LEU A 376 8.18 -14.00 3.40
C LEU A 376 9.31 -13.94 2.37
N ARG A 377 10.08 -12.84 2.40
CA ARG A 377 11.13 -12.58 1.41
C ARG A 377 12.31 -11.86 2.05
N THR A 378 13.51 -12.25 1.66
CA THR A 378 14.77 -11.62 2.03
C THR A 378 15.80 -11.85 0.93
N ASN A 379 17.04 -11.38 1.14
CA ASN A 379 18.15 -11.51 0.21
C ASN A 379 17.86 -10.83 -1.15
N ALA A 380 17.49 -9.56 -1.10
CA ALA A 380 17.30 -8.75 -2.30
C ALA A 380 18.63 -8.65 -3.08
N SER A 381 18.57 -8.56 -4.41
CA SER A 381 19.76 -8.38 -5.24
C SER A 381 20.62 -7.21 -4.74
N THR A 382 21.92 -7.41 -4.60
CA THR A 382 22.89 -6.34 -4.30
C THR A 382 23.35 -5.62 -5.57
N VAL A 383 23.09 -6.20 -6.74
CA VAL A 383 23.27 -5.54 -8.04
C VAL A 383 22.00 -4.73 -8.31
N ILE A 384 22.16 -3.40 -8.27
CA ILE A 384 21.06 -2.43 -8.38
C ILE A 384 21.38 -1.50 -9.54
N ALA A 385 20.42 -1.34 -10.44
CA ALA A 385 20.56 -0.38 -11.53
C ALA A 385 20.70 1.04 -10.97
N PRO A 386 21.61 1.87 -11.50
CA PRO A 386 21.78 3.24 -11.06
C PRO A 386 20.47 4.04 -11.05
N ASP A 387 20.36 4.96 -10.10
CA ASP A 387 19.33 5.99 -10.05
C ASP A 387 19.96 7.33 -9.65
N THR A 388 19.25 8.41 -9.94
CA THR A 388 19.69 9.77 -9.61
C THR A 388 19.02 10.33 -8.36
N ARG A 389 17.96 9.66 -7.87
CA ARG A 389 17.29 9.99 -6.60
C ARG A 389 17.92 9.34 -5.36
N LYS A 390 18.79 8.34 -5.52
CA LYS A 390 19.37 7.54 -4.42
C LYS A 390 18.28 6.85 -3.58
N LEU A 391 17.21 6.42 -4.21
CA LEU A 391 16.07 5.76 -3.57
C LEU A 391 16.12 4.24 -3.73
N LYS A 392 16.85 3.71 -4.72
CA LYS A 392 17.11 2.28 -4.86
C LYS A 392 18.16 1.81 -3.84
N ARG A 393 17.91 0.65 -3.22
CA ARG A 393 18.78 -0.04 -2.24
C ARG A 393 18.25 -1.47 -2.05
N PRO A 394 18.98 -2.41 -1.41
CA PRO A 394 18.46 -3.74 -1.11
C PRO A 394 17.16 -3.66 -0.29
N MET A 395 16.04 -4.02 -0.90
CA MET A 395 14.72 -3.89 -0.26
C MET A 395 13.64 -4.74 -0.93
N PHE A 396 12.65 -5.14 -0.14
CA PHE A 396 11.33 -5.57 -0.61
C PHE A 396 10.30 -4.59 -0.06
N SER A 397 9.43 -4.06 -0.91
CA SER A 397 8.62 -2.89 -0.56
C SER A 397 7.24 -2.89 -1.18
N TYR A 398 6.33 -2.21 -0.48
CA TYR A 398 4.98 -1.87 -0.88
C TYR A 398 4.17 -3.12 -1.21
N PRO A 399 4.04 -4.03 -0.23
CA PRO A 399 3.24 -5.22 -0.40
C PRO A 399 1.77 -4.85 -0.67
N THR A 400 1.13 -5.63 -1.53
CA THR A 400 -0.32 -5.72 -1.59
C THR A 400 -0.74 -7.17 -1.66
N THR A 401 -1.89 -7.49 -1.07
CA THR A 401 -2.35 -8.87 -0.97
C THR A 401 -3.79 -9.04 -1.37
N ILE A 402 -4.09 -10.22 -1.91
CA ILE A 402 -5.45 -10.72 -2.14
C ILE A 402 -5.49 -12.22 -1.82
N LEU A 403 -6.68 -12.74 -1.54
CA LEU A 403 -6.93 -14.18 -1.49
C LEU A 403 -7.39 -14.67 -2.87
N VAL A 404 -6.78 -15.74 -3.35
CA VAL A 404 -7.15 -16.42 -4.60
C VAL A 404 -7.19 -17.93 -4.32
N ASP A 405 -8.36 -18.55 -4.48
CA ASP A 405 -8.58 -19.98 -4.23
C ASP A 405 -7.98 -20.47 -2.89
N GLY A 406 -8.22 -19.69 -1.82
CA GLY A 406 -7.75 -20.00 -0.47
C GLY A 406 -6.28 -19.71 -0.22
N LYS A 407 -5.50 -19.31 -1.23
CA LYS A 407 -4.09 -18.92 -1.08
C LYS A 407 -3.95 -17.41 -0.95
N LEU A 408 -2.96 -16.97 -0.18
CA LEU A 408 -2.56 -15.58 -0.09
C LEU A 408 -1.57 -15.25 -1.20
N VAL A 409 -1.96 -14.37 -2.11
CA VAL A 409 -1.10 -13.86 -3.19
C VAL A 409 -0.59 -12.49 -2.77
N VAL A 410 0.72 -12.35 -2.60
CA VAL A 410 1.40 -11.14 -2.12
C VAL A 410 2.27 -10.59 -3.24
N SER A 411 1.95 -9.40 -3.75
CA SER A 411 2.84 -8.69 -4.69
C SER A 411 3.67 -7.65 -3.97
N TYR A 412 4.90 -7.42 -4.41
CA TYR A 412 5.81 -6.42 -3.85
C TYR A 412 6.89 -6.08 -4.89
N SER A 413 7.53 -4.93 -4.72
CA SER A 413 8.72 -4.60 -5.49
C SER A 413 9.99 -5.05 -4.79
N GLU A 414 11.01 -5.43 -5.56
CA GLU A 414 12.38 -5.60 -5.10
C GLU A 414 13.21 -4.43 -5.61
N ASN A 415 13.99 -3.78 -4.73
CA ASN A 415 14.93 -2.68 -5.03
C ASN A 415 14.33 -1.45 -5.72
N LYS A 416 13.00 -1.38 -5.84
CA LYS A 416 12.28 -0.49 -6.75
C LYS A 416 12.68 -0.68 -8.23
N GLU A 417 13.03 -1.90 -8.62
CA GLU A 417 13.48 -2.25 -9.98
C GLU A 417 12.68 -3.42 -10.57
N ASN A 418 12.30 -4.38 -9.73
CA ASN A 418 11.60 -5.60 -10.14
C ASN A 418 10.24 -5.71 -9.43
N ILE A 419 9.30 -6.41 -10.05
CA ILE A 419 8.02 -6.78 -9.43
C ILE A 419 7.99 -8.29 -9.22
N TRP A 420 7.69 -8.68 -7.99
CA TRP A 420 7.59 -10.07 -7.54
C TRP A 420 6.20 -10.37 -7.01
N VAL A 421 5.84 -11.64 -7.06
CA VAL A 421 4.67 -12.21 -6.41
C VAL A 421 5.09 -13.43 -5.60
N SER A 422 4.66 -13.51 -4.35
CA SER A 422 4.73 -14.74 -3.55
C SER A 422 3.32 -15.33 -3.38
N VAL A 423 3.21 -16.65 -3.44
CA VAL A 423 1.99 -17.39 -3.13
C VAL A 423 2.22 -18.20 -1.87
N VAL A 424 1.35 -18.03 -0.88
CA VAL A 424 1.49 -18.62 0.46
C VAL A 424 0.18 -19.30 0.86
N ASP A 425 0.30 -20.44 1.53
CA ASP A 425 -0.82 -21.07 2.20
C ASP A 425 -1.08 -20.37 3.55
N PRO A 426 -2.29 -19.85 3.82
CA PRO A 426 -2.65 -19.36 5.14
C PRO A 426 -2.39 -20.34 6.30
N GLU A 427 -2.39 -21.64 6.04
CA GLU A 427 -2.06 -22.69 7.02
C GLU A 427 -0.57 -22.74 7.36
N ASP A 428 0.31 -22.32 6.44
CA ASP A 428 1.76 -22.26 6.65
C ASP A 428 2.19 -20.98 7.41
N LEU A 429 1.24 -20.09 7.75
CA LEU A 429 1.51 -18.90 8.56
C LEU A 429 1.52 -19.23 10.06
N LEU A 430 2.50 -18.68 10.76
CA LEU A 430 2.73 -18.90 12.19
C LEU A 430 1.66 -18.29 13.11
#